data_AF-A0A2K3MFF9-F1
#
_entry.id   AF-A0A2K3MFF9-F1
#
_cell.length_a   1.000
_cell.length_b   1.000
_cell.length_c   1.000
_cell.angle_alpha   90.00
_cell.angle_beta   90.00
_cell.angle_gamma   90.00
#
_symmetry.space_group_name_H-M   'P 1'
#
loop_
_entity.id
_entity.type
_entity.pdbx_description
1 polymer ?
#
loop_
_entity_poly.entity_id
_entity_poly.type
_entity_poly.pdbx_seq_one_letter_code
_entity_poly.pdbx_strand_id
1 'polypeptide(L)' 'MANTPSSYSSIPSNTKAWVYSQYGNIEEILKFDPNVPTPHPKKDQVLIKVVAAALNPIDTKRALGYFKDTDSPLP' A
#
# COMPACT_ATOMS: atom_id res chain seq x y z
N MET A 1 -38.29 -1.68 3.32
CA MET A 1 -37.08 -0.90 2.99
C MET A 1 -36.30 -1.69 1.95
N ALA A 2 -36.12 -1.16 0.74
CA ALA A 2 -35.49 -1.89 -0.35
C ALA A 2 -33.98 -1.97 -0.14
N ASN A 3 -33.43 -3.19 -0.17
CA ASN A 3 -31.99 -3.43 -0.24
C ASN A 3 -31.53 -3.03 -1.65
N THR A 4 -30.96 -1.84 -1.79
CA THR A 4 -30.29 -1.44 -3.02
C THR A 4 -29.03 -2.30 -3.17
N PRO A 5 -28.87 -3.07 -4.26
CA PRO A 5 -27.64 -3.82 -4.49
C PRO A 5 -26.50 -2.80 -4.62
N SER A 6 -25.48 -2.91 -3.77
CA SER A 6 -24.24 -2.18 -3.98
C SER A 6 -23.74 -2.55 -5.38
N SER A 7 -23.63 -1.57 -6.27
CA SER A 7 -22.95 -1.75 -7.54
C SER A 7 -21.49 -2.10 -7.23
N TYR A 8 -21.18 -3.39 -7.17
CA TYR A 8 -19.81 -3.86 -7.05
C TYR A 8 -19.08 -3.43 -8.32
N SER A 9 -18.46 -2.24 -8.28
CA SER A 9 -17.34 -1.93 -9.15
C SER A 9 -16.41 -3.12 -9.10
N SER A 10 -16.09 -3.70 -10.26
CA SER A 10 -15.08 -4.75 -10.33
C SER A 10 -13.81 -4.27 -9.63
N ILE A 11 -13.17 -5.16 -8.87
CA ILE A 11 -11.89 -4.86 -8.23
C ILE A 11 -10.87 -4.69 -9.37
N PRO A 12 -10.19 -3.52 -9.48
CA PRO A 12 -9.22 -3.31 -10.55
C PRO A 12 -8.01 -4.22 -10.35
N SER A 13 -7.42 -4.70 -11.45
CA SER A 13 -6.21 -5.56 -11.40
C SER A 13 -4.97 -4.80 -10.92
N ASN A 14 -4.98 -3.47 -11.05
CA ASN A 14 -3.89 -2.58 -10.66
C ASN A 14 -4.45 -1.36 -9.92
N THR A 15 -3.63 -0.77 -9.05
CA THR A 15 -3.92 0.42 -8.27
C THR A 15 -2.75 1.42 -8.36
N LYS A 16 -3.05 2.66 -8.01
CA LYS A 16 -2.06 3.72 -7.82
C LYS A 16 -1.47 3.61 -6.42
N ALA A 17 -0.16 3.74 -6.27
CA ALA A 17 0.50 3.69 -4.96
C ALA A 17 1.76 4.55 -4.90
N TRP A 18 2.20 4.85 -3.67
CA TRP A 18 3.55 5.35 -3.41
C TRP A 18 4.46 4.17 -3.03
N VAL A 19 5.60 4.05 -3.69
CA VAL A 19 6.49 2.88 -3.61
C VAL A 19 7.94 3.32 -3.43
N TYR A 20 8.70 2.58 -2.64
CA TYR A 20 10.16 2.63 -2.59
C TYR A 20 10.70 1.20 -2.58
N SER A 21 11.63 0.89 -3.48
CA SER A 21 12.25 -0.44 -3.66
C SER A 21 13.70 -0.52 -3.16
N GLN A 22 14.18 0.57 -2.55
CA GLN A 22 15.49 0.66 -1.91
C GLN A 22 15.39 1.50 -0.65
N TYR A 23 16.34 1.33 0.28
CA TYR A 23 16.45 2.19 1.46
C TYR A 23 17.11 3.53 1.12
N GLY A 24 16.77 4.59 1.85
CA GLY A 24 17.31 5.93 1.65
C GLY A 24 16.39 7.06 2.11
N ASN A 25 16.76 8.30 1.76
CA ASN A 25 15.96 9.49 2.05
C ASN A 25 14.65 9.43 1.27
N ILE A 26 13.51 9.46 1.96
CA ILE A 26 12.18 9.24 1.37
C ILE A 26 11.85 10.24 0.23
N GLU A 27 12.36 11.47 0.32
CA GLU A 27 12.19 12.50 -0.71
C GLU A 27 12.80 12.10 -2.07
N GLU A 28 13.87 11.30 -2.04
CA GLU A 28 14.59 10.84 -3.23
C GLU A 28 14.02 9.53 -3.76
N ILE A 29 13.63 8.60 -2.87
CA ILE A 29 13.33 7.21 -3.23
C ILE A 29 11.83 6.91 -3.34
N LEU A 30 10.94 7.72 -2.74
CA LEU A 30 9.50 7.50 -2.79
C LEU A 30 8.97 7.98 -4.15
N LYS A 31 8.43 7.05 -4.93
CA LYS A 31 7.89 7.33 -6.28
C LYS A 31 6.42 6.96 -6.35
N PHE A 32 5.67 7.77 -7.07
CA PHE A 32 4.30 7.46 -7.41
C PHE A 32 4.28 6.49 -8.60
N ASP A 33 3.69 5.31 -8.41
CA ASP A 33 3.48 4.32 -9.45
C ASP A 33 1.97 4.19 -9.73
N PRO A 34 1.51 4.50 -10.95
CA PRO A 34 0.10 4.43 -11.28
C PRO A 34 -0.42 3.00 -11.54
N ASN A 35 0.43 1.97 -11.53
CA ASN A 35 0.12 0.63 -12.05
C ASN A 35 0.62 -0.53 -11.17
N VAL A 36 0.56 -0.41 -9.85
CA VAL A 36 0.93 -1.48 -8.92
C VAL A 36 -0.13 -2.59 -8.92
N PRO A 37 0.22 -3.89 -9.00
CA PRO A 37 -0.77 -4.97 -8.93
C PRO A 37 -1.61 -4.90 -7.64
N THR A 38 -2.93 -5.06 -7.78
CA THR A 38 -3.83 -5.10 -6.62
C THR A 38 -3.53 -6.35 -5.77
N PRO A 39 -3.32 -6.22 -4.45
CA PRO A 39 -3.02 -7.36 -3.61
C PRO A 39 -4.20 -8.33 -3.53
N HIS A 40 -3.89 -9.63 -3.53
CA HIS A 40 -4.87 -10.70 -3.38
C HIS A 40 -4.81 -11.19 -1.93
N PRO A 41 -5.84 -10.91 -1.09
CA PRO A 41 -5.81 -11.27 0.32
C PRO A 41 -5.83 -12.80 0.50
N LYS A 42 -5.12 -13.27 1.54
CA LYS A 42 -5.26 -14.65 2.05
C LYS A 42 -6.62 -14.86 2.72
N LYS A 43 -6.93 -16.10 3.09
CA LYS A 43 -8.22 -16.48 3.72
C LYS A 43 -8.55 -15.69 4.99
N ASP A 44 -7.53 -15.24 5.71
CA ASP A 44 -7.60 -14.49 6.97
C ASP A 44 -7.40 -12.98 6.80
N GLN A 45 -7.41 -12.47 5.56
CA GLN A 45 -7.21 -11.07 5.24
C GLN A 45 -8.40 -10.48 4.49
N VAL A 46 -8.51 -9.15 4.49
CA VAL A 46 -9.52 -8.41 3.74
C VAL A 46 -8.84 -7.44 2.77
N LEU A 47 -9.47 -7.18 1.63
CA LEU A 47 -9.07 -6.11 0.71
C LEU A 47 -9.83 -4.84 1.06
N ILE A 48 -9.09 -3.77 1.38
CA ILE A 48 -9.67 -2.48 1.80
C ILE A 48 -9.46 -1.45 0.68
N LYS A 49 -10.55 -0.80 0.25
CA LYS A 49 -10.45 0.42 -0.56
C LYS A 49 -10.11 1.60 0.37
N VAL A 50 -8.84 1.98 0.39
CA VAL A 50 -8.35 3.08 1.24
C VAL A 50 -8.98 4.41 0.82
N VAL A 51 -9.62 5.10 1.76
CA VAL A 51 -10.20 6.45 1.57
C VAL A 51 -9.24 7.53 2.07
N ALA A 52 -8.54 7.26 3.17
CA ALA A 52 -7.51 8.12 3.74
C ALA A 52 -6.44 7.27 4.45
N ALA A 53 -5.23 7.79 4.55
CA ALA A 53 -4.12 7.20 5.29
C ALA A 53 -3.37 8.30 6.05
N ALA A 54 -2.88 7.99 7.25
CA ALA A 54 -2.07 8.89 8.06
C ALA A 54 -0.58 8.57 7.89
N LEU A 55 0.28 9.58 7.98
CA LEU A 55 1.73 9.42 8.08
C LEU A 55 2.14 9.34 9.55
N ASN A 56 3.10 8.48 9.84
CA ASN A 56 3.67 8.24 11.15
C ASN A 56 5.20 8.38 11.08
N PRO A 57 5.89 8.75 12.18
CA PRO A 57 7.36 8.84 12.19
C PRO A 57 8.07 7.53 11.79
N ILE A 58 7.41 6.39 11.96
CA ILE A 58 7.97 5.08 11.59
C ILE A 58 8.13 4.92 10.08
N ASP A 59 7.32 5.60 9.26
CA ASP A 59 7.34 5.45 7.81
C ASP A 59 8.70 5.89 7.24
N THR A 60 9.23 7.01 7.72
CA THR A 60 10.56 7.50 7.34
C THR A 60 11.68 6.64 7.92
N LYS A 61 11.54 6.18 9.17
CA LYS A 61 12.55 5.30 9.80
C LYS A 61 12.70 3.97 9.06
N ARG A 62 11.58 3.40 8.59
CA ARG A 62 11.55 2.20 7.75
C ARG A 62 12.23 2.46 6.41
N ALA A 63 11.88 3.55 5.73
CA ALA A 63 12.49 3.94 4.45
C ALA A 63 14.01 4.16 4.56
N LEU A 64 14.50 4.72 5.67
CA LEU A 64 15.94 4.89 5.94
C LEU A 64 16.67 3.58 6.29
N GLY A 65 15.96 2.47 6.43
CA GLY A 65 16.54 1.15 6.70
C GLY A 65 16.89 0.88 8.15
N TYR A 66 16.32 1.60 9.12
CA TYR A 66 16.61 1.41 10.55
C TYR A 66 16.20 0.03 11.07
N PHE A 67 15.29 -0.66 10.35
CA PHE A 67 14.78 -1.98 10.71
C PHE A 67 15.10 -3.04 9.65
N LYS A 68 16.02 -2.76 8.70
CA LYS A 68 16.26 -3.61 7.52
C LYS A 68 16.65 -5.06 7.87
N ASP A 69 17.23 -5.29 9.05
CA ASP A 69 17.71 -6.60 9.47
C ASP A 69 16.61 -7.46 10.12
N THR A 70 15.48 -6.86 10.52
CA THR A 70 14.39 -7.54 11.26
C THR A 70 13.01 -7.39 10.62
N ASP A 71 12.84 -6.44 9.70
CA ASP A 71 11.56 -6.15 9.06
C ASP A 71 11.37 -6.97 7.76
N SER A 72 10.15 -6.93 7.22
CA SER A 72 9.82 -7.53 5.93
C SER A 72 10.58 -6.87 4.79
N PRO A 73 10.92 -7.62 3.72
CA PRO A 73 11.56 -7.07 2.52
C PRO A 73 10.81 -5.86 1.94
N LEU A 74 11.55 -5.00 1.24
CA LEU A 74 10.94 -3.96 0.44
C LEU A 74 10.24 -4.56 -0.79
N PRO A 75 9.17 -3.92 -1.31
CA PRO A 75 8.52 -4.30 -2.55
C PRO A 75 9.44 -4.27 -3.77
#